data_AF-A0A2A8UQC4-F1
#
_entry.id   AF-A0A2A8UQC4-F1
#
_cell.length_a   1.000
_cell.length_b   1.000
_cell.length_c   1.000
_cell.angle_alpha   90.00
_cell.angle_beta   90.00
_cell.angle_gamma   90.00
#
_symmetry.space_group_name_H-M   'P 1'
#
loop_
_entity.id
_entity.type
_entity.pdbx_description
1 polymer ?
#
loop_
_entity_poly.entity_id
_entity_poly.type
_entity_poly.pdbx_seq_one_letter_code
_entity_poly.pdbx_strand_id
1 'polypeptide(L)'
;MKNQVSIVVEHELNNVTPEMIDWWWDNIDNSERYKLWHPEEHVDFKWLVDPKVHGHVGAISASIESAGDGLEFPLRIRWEDPKDCPINTHYSHVLMGSCLDD
;
A
#
# COMPACT_ATOMS: atom_id res chain seq x y z
N MET A 1 -0.58 -14.60 22.01
CA MET A 1 0.32 -13.81 21.14
C MET A 1 0.04 -14.26 19.72
N LYS A 2 -0.49 -13.38 18.87
CA LYS A 2 -0.65 -13.69 17.44
C LYS A 2 0.76 -13.88 16.88
N ASN A 3 1.01 -14.97 16.15
CA ASN A 3 2.29 -15.22 15.52
C ASN A 3 2.58 -14.08 14.52
N GLN A 4 3.56 -13.24 14.82
CA GLN A 4 4.02 -12.19 13.92
C GLN A 4 5.14 -12.74 13.05
N VAL A 5 5.05 -12.52 11.74
CA VAL A 5 6.11 -12.82 10.78
C VAL A 5 6.61 -11.49 10.22
N SER A 6 7.92 -11.27 10.23
CA SER A 6 8.55 -10.11 9.62
C SER A 6 9.11 -10.50 8.26
N ILE A 7 8.76 -9.73 7.24
CA ILE A 7 9.23 -9.93 5.86
C ILE A 7 9.94 -8.65 5.41
N VAL A 8 11.11 -8.80 4.80
CA VAL A 8 11.87 -7.71 4.18
C VAL A 8 12.09 -8.10 2.72
N VAL A 9 11.73 -7.20 1.80
CA VAL A 9 11.88 -7.39 0.35
C VAL A 9 12.68 -6.22 -0.21
N GLU A 10 13.72 -6.51 -0.98
CA GLU A 10 14.46 -5.53 -1.76
C GLU A 10 14.14 -5.73 -3.25
N HIS A 11 13.71 -4.65 -3.91
CA HIS A 11 13.38 -4.65 -5.34
C HIS A 11 13.96 -3.39 -6.00
N GLU A 12 14.71 -3.56 -7.07
CA GLU A 12 15.32 -2.46 -7.81
C GLU A 12 14.41 -1.98 -8.96
N LEU A 13 14.00 -0.72 -8.90
CA LEU A 13 13.20 -0.08 -9.95
C LEU A 13 14.07 0.91 -10.74
N ASN A 14 14.54 0.45 -11.90
CA ASN A 14 15.40 1.25 -12.77
C ASN A 14 14.68 2.47 -13.36
N ASN A 15 15.31 3.64 -13.26
CA ASN A 15 14.79 4.92 -13.77
C ASN A 15 13.47 5.38 -13.11
N VAL A 16 13.20 4.94 -11.89
CA VAL A 16 12.05 5.37 -11.09
C VAL A 16 12.55 6.22 -9.93
N THR A 17 12.00 7.42 -9.76
CA THR A 17 12.33 8.28 -8.61
C THR A 17 11.36 8.02 -7.45
N PRO A 18 11.73 8.36 -6.20
CA PRO A 18 10.82 8.20 -5.07
C PRO A 18 9.48 8.93 -5.25
N GLU A 19 9.48 10.11 -5.87
CA GLU A 19 8.26 10.89 -6.12
C GLU A 19 7.31 10.21 -7.13
N MET A 20 7.84 9.39 -8.04
CA MET A 20 7.01 8.57 -8.94
C MET A 20 6.30 7.45 -8.17
N ILE A 21 6.93 6.92 -7.12
CA ILE A 21 6.31 5.94 -6.22
C ILE A 21 5.24 6.60 -5.36
N ASP A 22 5.52 7.78 -4.78
CA ASP A 22 4.50 8.56 -4.06
C ASP A 22 3.29 8.83 -4.94
N TRP A 23 3.54 9.27 -6.17
CA TRP A 23 2.47 9.50 -7.16
C TRP A 23 1.67 8.23 -7.42
N TRP A 24 2.33 7.09 -7.63
CA TRP A 24 1.65 5.82 -7.89
C TRP A 24 0.64 5.49 -6.80
N TRP A 25 1.05 5.53 -5.52
CA TRP A 25 0.19 5.19 -4.39
C TRP A 25 -1.05 6.06 -4.27
N ASP A 26 -0.92 7.36 -4.52
CA ASP A 26 -2.04 8.29 -4.45
C ASP A 26 -2.94 8.25 -5.70
N ASN A 27 -2.50 7.58 -6.78
CA ASN A 27 -3.18 7.58 -8.08
C ASN A 27 -3.65 6.20 -8.58
N ILE A 28 -3.59 5.16 -7.74
CA ILE A 28 -4.21 3.85 -8.02
C ILE A 28 -5.69 4.04 -8.37
N ASP A 29 -6.47 4.73 -7.52
CA ASP A 29 -7.81 5.31 -7.79
C ASP A 29 -8.96 4.31 -8.05
N ASN A 30 -8.76 3.25 -8.83
CA ASN A 30 -9.79 2.29 -9.21
C ASN A 30 -9.23 0.89 -9.48
N SER A 31 -10.12 -0.09 -9.53
CA SER A 31 -9.81 -1.52 -9.69
C SER A 31 -9.07 -1.83 -11.00
N GLU A 32 -9.36 -1.13 -12.09
CA GLU A 32 -8.68 -1.36 -13.39
C GLU A 32 -7.22 -0.94 -13.35
N ARG A 33 -6.90 0.17 -12.66
CA ARG A 33 -5.52 0.58 -12.42
C ARG A 33 -4.84 -0.29 -11.37
N TYR A 34 -5.57 -0.74 -10.36
CA TYR A 34 -5.01 -1.63 -9.33
C TYR A 34 -4.52 -2.95 -9.92
N LYS A 35 -5.27 -3.50 -10.88
CA LYS A 35 -4.87 -4.67 -11.68
C LYS A 35 -3.60 -4.48 -12.50
N LEU A 36 -3.22 -3.24 -12.87
CA LEU A 36 -1.96 -3.03 -13.59
C LEU A 36 -0.73 -3.37 -12.74
N TRP A 37 -0.86 -3.37 -11.41
CA TRP A 37 0.21 -3.76 -10.51
C TRP A 37 0.36 -5.28 -10.42
N HIS A 38 -0.75 -6.00 -10.26
CA HIS A 38 -0.76 -7.47 -10.30
C HIS A 38 -2.03 -8.02 -10.95
N PRO A 39 -2.03 -8.27 -12.27
CA PRO A 39 -3.26 -8.58 -13.02
C PRO A 39 -4.00 -9.84 -12.57
N GLU A 40 -3.29 -10.80 -11.98
CA GLU A 40 -3.85 -12.10 -11.59
C GLU A 40 -4.41 -12.11 -10.16
N GLU A 41 -3.96 -11.20 -9.30
CA GLU A 41 -4.24 -11.28 -7.85
C GLU A 41 -4.98 -10.06 -7.30
N HIS A 42 -4.85 -8.90 -7.94
CA HIS A 42 -5.56 -7.69 -7.52
C HIS A 42 -6.97 -7.67 -8.10
N VAL A 43 -7.98 -7.66 -7.23
CA VAL A 43 -9.38 -7.84 -7.63
C VAL A 43 -10.13 -6.51 -7.63
N ASP A 44 -10.13 -5.81 -6.50
CA ASP A 44 -10.90 -4.57 -6.30
C ASP A 44 -10.10 -3.52 -5.54
N PHE A 45 -10.40 -2.24 -5.79
CA PHE A 45 -9.79 -1.12 -5.09
C PHE A 45 -10.76 0.06 -5.00
N LYS A 46 -10.82 0.68 -3.82
CA LYS A 46 -11.45 1.99 -3.61
C LYS A 46 -10.77 2.78 -2.50
N TRP A 47 -10.87 4.10 -2.58
CA TRP A 47 -10.56 4.97 -1.46
C TRP A 47 -11.73 5.02 -0.47
N LEU A 48 -11.45 4.76 0.81
CA LEU A 48 -12.34 5.11 1.92
C LEU A 48 -12.11 6.55 2.39
N VAL A 49 -10.85 7.00 2.33
CA VAL A 49 -10.43 8.39 2.52
C VAL A 49 -9.48 8.72 1.38
N ASP A 50 -9.90 9.61 0.48
CA ASP A 50 -9.19 9.91 -0.77
C ASP A 50 -8.00 10.89 -0.52
N PRO A 51 -6.77 10.54 -0.93
CA PRO A 51 -5.61 11.41 -0.76
C PRO A 51 -5.71 12.72 -1.56
N LYS A 52 -6.50 12.77 -2.64
CA LYS A 52 -6.73 14.00 -3.42
C LYS A 52 -7.52 15.05 -2.62
N VAL A 53 -8.25 14.62 -1.60
CA VAL A 53 -9.05 15.51 -0.72
C VAL A 53 -8.35 15.75 0.60
N HIS A 54 -7.72 14.73 1.18
CA HIS A 54 -7.18 14.76 2.54
C HIS A 54 -5.66 14.82 2.64
N GLY A 55 -4.94 14.70 1.52
CA GLY A 55 -3.51 14.48 1.50
C GLY A 55 -3.14 13.01 1.74
N HIS A 56 -1.87 12.69 1.51
CA HIS A 56 -1.35 11.32 1.62
C HIS A 56 -1.52 10.73 3.03
N VAL A 57 -0.98 11.40 4.06
CA VAL A 57 -1.07 10.93 5.45
C VAL A 57 -2.52 10.93 5.93
N GLY A 58 -3.00 9.77 6.37
CA GLY A 58 -4.37 9.55 6.83
C GLY A 58 -5.33 9.10 5.72
N ALA A 59 -4.91 9.05 4.45
CA ALA A 59 -5.70 8.41 3.41
C ALA A 59 -5.83 6.91 3.67
N ILE A 60 -6.97 6.33 3.29
CA ILE A 60 -7.32 4.94 3.59
C ILE A 60 -7.81 4.29 2.30
N SER A 61 -7.12 3.25 1.85
CA SER A 61 -7.57 2.36 0.79
C SER A 61 -8.31 1.16 1.36
N ALA A 62 -9.24 0.63 0.57
CA ALA A 62 -9.78 -0.72 0.75
C ALA A 62 -9.56 -1.49 -0.55
N SER A 63 -8.86 -2.63 -0.47
CA SER A 63 -8.59 -3.52 -1.59
C SER A 63 -9.09 -4.94 -1.31
N ILE A 64 -9.27 -5.71 -2.39
CA ILE A 64 -9.47 -7.15 -2.34
C ILE A 64 -8.36 -7.78 -3.19
N GLU A 65 -7.64 -8.72 -2.60
CA GLU A 65 -6.50 -9.42 -3.20
C GLU A 65 -6.58 -10.92 -2.95
N SER A 66 -5.90 -11.72 -3.76
CA SER A 66 -5.69 -13.15 -3.52
C SER A 66 -4.20 -13.48 -3.37
N ALA A 67 -3.87 -14.57 -2.68
CA ALA A 67 -2.48 -14.99 -2.46
C ALA A 67 -2.04 -16.14 -3.40
N GLY A 68 -2.51 -16.11 -4.65
CA GLY A 68 -2.20 -17.11 -5.67
C GLY A 68 -2.89 -18.47 -5.50
N ASP A 69 -3.63 -18.68 -4.41
CA ASP A 69 -4.45 -19.86 -4.15
C ASP A 69 -5.94 -19.66 -4.48
N GLY A 70 -6.29 -18.47 -4.98
CA GLY A 70 -7.67 -18.07 -5.29
C GLY A 70 -8.51 -17.68 -4.06
N LEU A 71 -7.94 -17.68 -2.85
CA LEU A 71 -8.61 -17.16 -1.67
C LEU A 71 -8.48 -15.64 -1.65
N GLU A 72 -9.61 -14.95 -1.86
CA GLU A 72 -9.68 -13.50 -1.75
C GLU A 72 -9.76 -13.06 -0.28
N PHE A 73 -9.02 -12.01 0.07
CA PHE A 73 -9.09 -11.36 1.37
C PHE A 73 -9.14 -9.84 1.23
N PRO A 74 -9.95 -9.17 2.06
CA PRO A 74 -10.01 -7.72 2.10
C PRO A 74 -8.82 -7.15 2.88
N LEU A 75 -8.27 -6.04 2.40
CA LEU A 75 -7.29 -5.23 3.11
C LEU A 75 -7.81 -3.81 3.25
N ARG A 76 -7.51 -3.20 4.39
CA ARG A 76 -7.70 -1.77 4.64
C ARG A 76 -6.38 -1.19 5.11
N ILE A 77 -5.79 -0.31 4.30
CA ILE A 77 -4.47 0.26 4.60
C ILE A 77 -4.63 1.75 4.80
N ARG A 78 -4.09 2.27 5.90
CA ARG A 78 -3.94 3.71 6.15
C ARG A 78 -2.50 4.11 5.92
N TRP A 79 -2.27 5.19 5.18
CA TRP A 79 -0.97 5.85 5.11
C TRP A 79 -0.70 6.63 6.40
N GLU A 80 0.46 6.40 7.02
CA GLU A 80 0.91 6.98 8.28
C GLU A 80 2.01 8.03 8.04
N ASP A 81 2.29 8.89 9.03
CA ASP A 81 3.48 9.74 8.98
C ASP A 81 4.73 8.85 9.16
N PRO A 82 5.68 8.85 8.21
CA PRO A 82 6.92 8.07 8.31
C PRO A 82 7.74 8.34 9.58
N LYS A 83 7.56 9.50 10.23
CA LYS A 83 8.20 9.83 11.51
C LYS A 83 7.73 8.95 12.66
N ASP A 84 6.54 8.35 12.55
CA ASP A 84 5.97 7.45 13.54
C ASP A 84 6.36 5.99 13.29
N CYS A 85 7.27 5.72 12.34
CA CYS A 85 7.73 4.37 12.03
C CYS A 85 8.39 3.72 13.27
N PRO A 86 7.89 2.57 13.75
CA PRO A 86 8.36 1.94 14.99
C PRO A 86 9.69 1.18 14.81
N ILE A 87 10.24 1.16 13.59
CA ILE A 87 11.49 0.48 13.26
C ILE A 87 12.47 1.45 12.59
N ASN A 88 13.76 1.16 12.72
CA ASN A 88 14.79 1.96 12.05
C ASN A 88 14.67 1.82 10.54
N THR A 89 14.61 2.95 9.84
CA THR A 89 14.62 3.01 8.38
C THR A 89 16.05 3.18 7.87
N HIS A 90 16.34 2.62 6.69
CA HIS A 90 17.66 2.73 6.04
C HIS A 90 17.70 3.78 4.93
N TYR A 91 16.58 3.96 4.22
CA TYR A 91 16.46 4.85 3.08
C TYR A 91 16.05 6.27 3.50
N SER A 92 16.46 7.26 2.72
CA SER A 92 16.13 8.67 2.95
C SER A 92 14.69 9.04 2.61
N HIS A 93 14.02 8.23 1.77
CA HIS A 93 12.61 8.40 1.41
C HIS A 93 11.84 7.18 1.91
N VAL A 94 10.78 7.42 2.68
CA VAL A 94 10.04 6.37 3.39
C VAL A 94 8.55 6.67 3.26
N LEU A 95 7.79 5.65 2.88
CA LEU A 95 6.34 5.59 3.02
C LEU A 95 6.00 4.57 4.10
N MET A 96 4.98 4.86 4.90
CA MET A 96 4.55 3.99 5.98
C MET A 96 3.05 3.73 5.84
N GLY A 97 2.66 2.46 5.82
CA GLY A 97 1.26 2.05 5.84
C GLY A 97 0.98 1.12 7.02
N SER A 98 -0.21 1.21 7.59
CA SER A 98 -0.69 0.26 8.58
C SER A 98 -1.98 -0.41 8.11
N CYS A 99 -2.11 -1.71 8.35
CA CYS A 99 -3.38 -2.41 8.17
C CYS A 99 -4.31 -2.03 9.32
N LEU A 100 -5.56 -1.68 8.98
CA LEU A 100 -6.60 -1.43 9.96
C LEU A 100 -7.34 -2.74 10.25
N ASP A 101 -7.27 -3.20 11.49
CA ASP A 101 -8.18 -4.24 12.01
C ASP A 101 -9.58 -3.59 12.21
N ASP A 102 -10.65 -4.33 11.91
CA ASP A 102 -12.03 -3.96 12.25
C ASP A 102 -12.30 -4.08 13.76
#